data_AF-A0A318SK63-F1
#
_entry.id   AF-A0A318SK63-F1
#
_cell.length_a   1.000
_cell.length_b   1.000
_cell.length_c   1.000
_cell.angle_alpha   90.00
_cell.angle_beta   90.00
_cell.angle_gamma   90.00
#
_symmetry.space_group_name_H-M   'P 1'
#
loop_
_entity.id
_entity.type
_entity.pdbx_description
1 polymer ?
#
loop_
_entity_poly.entity_id
_entity_poly.type
_entity_poly.pdbx_seq_one_letter_code
_entity_poly.pdbx_strand_id
1 'polypeptide(L)'
;MTQPIELSPRFPDAAPFLGRFLPRAKAAFWGLSASFCDLHAFLRHLFDTQWYGYLHATLDGQDAFVLIFEGRAVAAASGQNTADAALADLLNLFLAGAPLGAYVLERDIAHALSGVGSRAWKFNLTEDFTGLHVDATGASFYVSGAVLARLPVRLPYEGAFPAPLRPNTLILPKSLAGWAHQNYVLTLRGKDSLNPITTIHQQFRQQFGHGATAVLRAIAEGLTPAEYSLRSDAALHELEAVMSELVKGGFVRARS
;
A
#
# COMPACT_ATOMS: atom_id res chain seq x y z
N MET A 1 10.76 -30.64 22.03
CA MET A 1 11.22 -29.72 20.98
C MET A 1 10.51 -30.09 19.69
N THR A 2 9.57 -29.27 19.25
CA THR A 2 8.88 -29.47 17.97
C THR A 2 9.89 -29.20 16.86
N GLN A 3 9.98 -30.08 15.85
CA GLN A 3 10.86 -29.80 14.71
C GLN A 3 10.37 -28.55 13.97
N PRO A 4 11.28 -27.66 13.53
CA PRO A 4 10.90 -26.47 12.79
C PRO A 4 10.26 -26.87 11.46
N ILE A 5 9.25 -26.10 11.03
CA ILE A 5 8.55 -26.33 9.78
C ILE A 5 9.47 -25.96 8.62
N GLU A 6 9.60 -26.85 7.63
CA GLU A 6 10.34 -26.54 6.41
C GLU A 6 9.42 -25.87 5.38
N LEU A 7 9.71 -24.61 5.07
CA LEU A 7 8.99 -23.80 4.09
C LEU A 7 9.69 -23.86 2.74
N SER A 8 8.92 -23.63 1.66
CA SER A 8 9.46 -23.49 0.31
C SER A 8 9.41 -22.03 -0.14
N PRO A 9 10.47 -21.46 -0.73
CA PRO A 9 10.44 -20.07 -1.19
C PRO A 9 9.52 -19.91 -2.40
N ARG A 10 8.80 -18.79 -2.44
CA ARG A 10 7.99 -18.44 -3.62
C ARG A 10 8.81 -17.73 -4.68
N PHE A 11 9.68 -16.80 -4.27
CA PHE A 11 10.49 -15.99 -5.17
C PHE A 11 11.98 -16.07 -4.79
N PRO A 12 12.62 -17.25 -4.94
CA PRO A 12 13.98 -17.47 -4.47
C PRO A 12 15.00 -16.48 -5.07
N ASP A 13 14.75 -16.03 -6.30
CA ASP A 13 15.63 -15.14 -7.05
C ASP A 13 15.21 -13.66 -7.02
N ALA A 14 14.19 -13.30 -6.22
CA ALA A 14 13.74 -11.91 -6.13
C ALA A 14 14.91 -10.99 -5.75
N ALA A 15 15.09 -9.85 -6.42
CA ALA A 15 16.16 -8.92 -6.05
C ALA A 15 16.08 -8.44 -4.58
N PRO A 16 14.93 -7.96 -4.06
CA PRO A 16 14.82 -7.51 -2.67
C PRO A 16 14.74 -8.65 -1.65
N PHE A 17 15.31 -8.43 -0.46
CA PHE A 17 15.29 -9.41 0.63
C PHE A 17 13.89 -9.87 1.03
N LEU A 18 12.94 -8.94 1.17
CA LEU A 18 11.56 -9.30 1.53
C LEU A 18 11.01 -10.35 0.56
N GLY A 19 11.11 -10.13 -0.75
CA GLY A 19 10.65 -11.07 -1.77
C GLY A 19 11.28 -12.46 -1.66
N ARG A 20 12.61 -12.53 -1.41
CA ARG A 20 13.33 -13.80 -1.26
C ARG A 20 12.83 -14.61 -0.08
N PHE A 21 12.49 -13.95 1.02
CA PHE A 21 12.07 -14.60 2.26
C PHE A 21 10.57 -14.91 2.32
N LEU A 22 9.79 -14.59 1.28
CA LEU A 22 8.39 -14.96 1.22
C LEU A 22 8.22 -16.46 0.91
N PRO A 23 7.54 -17.22 1.78
CA PRO A 23 7.26 -18.62 1.51
C PRO A 23 6.11 -18.77 0.50
N ARG A 24 6.05 -19.95 -0.13
CA ARG A 24 4.87 -20.41 -0.85
C ARG A 24 3.71 -20.50 0.14
N ALA A 25 2.68 -19.74 -0.16
CA ALA A 25 1.50 -19.60 0.66
C ALA A 25 0.25 -19.79 -0.21
N LYS A 26 -0.85 -20.20 0.43
CA LYS A 26 -2.15 -20.32 -0.23
C LYS A 26 -2.63 -18.93 -0.64
N ALA A 27 -3.00 -18.77 -1.91
CA ALA A 27 -3.69 -17.57 -2.35
C ALA A 27 -5.09 -17.53 -1.72
N ALA A 28 -5.38 -16.48 -0.94
CA ALA A 28 -6.75 -16.18 -0.52
C ALA A 28 -7.50 -15.45 -1.63
N PHE A 29 -6.79 -14.56 -2.34
CA PHE A 29 -7.33 -13.80 -3.46
C PHE A 29 -6.31 -13.81 -4.60
N TRP A 30 -6.78 -14.00 -5.83
CA TRP A 30 -5.92 -14.08 -7.00
C TRP A 30 -6.54 -13.33 -8.18
N GLY A 31 -5.68 -12.68 -8.98
CA GLY A 31 -6.10 -11.95 -10.17
C GLY A 31 -6.93 -10.70 -9.87
N LEU A 32 -6.81 -10.11 -8.67
CA LEU A 32 -7.48 -8.83 -8.37
C LEU A 32 -6.94 -7.77 -9.35
N SER A 33 -7.82 -7.03 -10.01
CA SER A 33 -7.45 -6.01 -11.00
C SER A 33 -8.21 -4.72 -10.73
N ALA A 34 -7.58 -3.58 -11.02
CA ALA A 34 -8.21 -2.26 -10.89
C ALA A 34 -9.50 -2.10 -11.73
N SER A 35 -9.70 -2.95 -12.74
CA SER A 35 -10.91 -2.94 -13.59
C SER A 35 -12.20 -3.34 -12.85
N PHE A 36 -12.10 -4.10 -11.75
CA PHE A 36 -13.28 -4.59 -11.01
C PHE A 36 -13.09 -4.68 -9.49
N CYS A 37 -11.89 -4.42 -8.97
CA CYS A 37 -11.59 -4.43 -7.55
C CYS A 37 -11.23 -3.02 -7.08
N ASP A 38 -12.05 -2.46 -6.19
CA ASP A 38 -11.68 -1.27 -5.42
C ASP A 38 -10.62 -1.65 -4.38
N LEU A 39 -9.41 -1.14 -4.58
CA LEU A 39 -8.29 -1.45 -3.71
C LEU A 39 -8.44 -0.87 -2.31
N HIS A 40 -9.08 0.29 -2.16
CA HIS A 40 -9.29 0.88 -0.83
C HIS A 40 -10.26 0.00 -0.03
N ALA A 41 -11.36 -0.42 -0.64
CA ALA A 41 -12.30 -1.35 -0.02
C ALA A 41 -11.63 -2.69 0.32
N PHE A 42 -10.76 -3.20 -0.55
CA PHE A 42 -10.01 -4.43 -0.28
C PHE A 42 -9.03 -4.27 0.89
N LEU A 43 -8.22 -3.21 0.92
CA LEU A 43 -7.32 -2.94 2.04
C LEU A 43 -8.08 -2.72 3.35
N ARG A 44 -9.25 -2.07 3.30
CA ARG A 44 -10.13 -1.94 4.46
C ARG A 44 -10.65 -3.29 4.94
N HIS A 45 -11.03 -4.18 4.03
CA HIS A 45 -11.43 -5.54 4.37
C HIS A 45 -10.29 -6.31 5.06
N LEU A 46 -9.05 -6.20 4.58
CA LEU A 46 -7.90 -6.81 5.25
C LEU A 46 -7.67 -6.23 6.65
N PHE A 47 -7.86 -4.92 6.81
CA PHE A 47 -7.80 -4.23 8.10
C PHE A 47 -8.86 -4.74 9.09
N ASP A 48 -10.13 -4.77 8.68
CA ASP A 48 -11.25 -5.17 9.54
C ASP A 48 -11.19 -6.65 9.94
N THR A 49 -10.55 -7.50 9.13
CA THR A 49 -10.34 -8.93 9.42
C THR A 49 -9.04 -9.24 10.14
N GLN A 50 -8.24 -8.20 10.48
CA GLN A 50 -6.90 -8.35 11.05
C GLN A 50 -6.03 -9.35 10.29
N TRP A 51 -6.05 -9.25 8.96
CA TRP A 51 -5.45 -10.26 8.08
C TRP A 51 -3.92 -10.33 8.18
N TYR A 52 -3.37 -11.53 7.97
CA TYR A 52 -1.92 -11.78 7.94
C TYR A 52 -1.52 -12.41 6.61
N GLY A 53 -0.49 -11.85 5.98
CA GLY A 53 -0.01 -12.38 4.71
C GLY A 53 0.83 -11.39 3.94
N TYR A 54 0.89 -11.59 2.62
CA TYR A 54 1.52 -10.62 1.73
C TYR A 54 0.71 -10.42 0.45
N LEU A 55 0.88 -9.23 -0.11
CA LEU A 55 0.42 -8.84 -1.42
C LEU A 55 1.60 -8.90 -2.40
N HIS A 56 1.31 -9.30 -3.63
CA HIS A 56 2.27 -9.30 -4.72
C HIS A 56 1.58 -8.84 -6.01
N ALA A 57 2.20 -7.88 -6.70
CA ALA A 57 1.80 -7.43 -8.02
C ALA A 57 3.00 -7.50 -8.96
N THR A 58 2.75 -7.86 -10.22
CA THR A 58 3.78 -7.95 -11.25
C THR A 58 3.27 -7.42 -12.59
N LEU A 59 4.08 -6.60 -13.26
CA LEU A 59 3.80 -6.07 -14.61
C LEU A 59 5.12 -5.76 -15.30
N ASP A 60 5.27 -6.21 -16.55
CA ASP A 60 6.46 -5.96 -17.39
C ASP A 60 7.81 -6.26 -16.70
N GLY A 61 7.84 -7.30 -15.85
CA GLY A 61 9.02 -7.72 -15.11
C GLY A 61 9.35 -6.87 -13.88
N GLN A 62 8.49 -5.92 -13.50
CA GLN A 62 8.55 -5.24 -12.21
C GLN A 62 7.73 -5.99 -11.18
N ASP A 63 8.34 -6.31 -10.04
CA ASP A 63 7.68 -6.97 -8.91
C ASP A 63 7.65 -6.05 -7.69
N ALA A 64 6.49 -5.98 -7.05
CA ALA A 64 6.34 -5.34 -5.75
C ALA A 64 5.71 -6.30 -4.74
N PHE A 65 6.28 -6.33 -3.54
CA PHE A 65 5.87 -7.19 -2.43
C PHE A 65 5.51 -6.31 -1.24
N VAL A 66 4.36 -6.55 -0.62
CA VAL A 66 3.92 -5.84 0.59
C VAL A 66 3.47 -6.85 1.64
N LEU A 67 4.09 -6.83 2.81
CA LEU A 67 3.73 -7.64 3.96
C LEU A 67 2.60 -6.95 4.74
N ILE A 68 1.55 -7.73 5.04
CA ILE A 68 0.41 -7.31 5.85
C ILE A 68 0.44 -8.03 7.20
N PHE A 69 0.38 -7.26 8.28
CA PHE A 69 0.33 -7.76 9.65
C PHE A 69 -0.83 -7.06 10.39
N GLU A 70 -1.74 -7.84 10.97
CA GLU A 70 -2.98 -7.33 11.59
C GLU A 70 -3.75 -6.39 10.65
N GLY A 71 -3.77 -6.73 9.36
CA GLY A 71 -4.46 -5.97 8.33
C GLY A 71 -3.79 -4.66 7.91
N ARG A 72 -2.58 -4.37 8.41
CA ARG A 72 -1.80 -3.17 8.04
C ARG A 72 -0.57 -3.53 7.23
N ALA A 73 -0.21 -2.69 6.25
CA ALA A 73 1.06 -2.81 5.55
C ALA A 73 2.21 -2.44 6.50
N VAL A 74 3.19 -3.32 6.67
CA VAL A 74 4.27 -3.14 7.67
C VAL A 74 5.68 -3.29 7.10
N ALA A 75 5.81 -3.96 5.95
CA ALA A 75 7.05 -4.02 5.20
C ALA A 75 6.71 -4.07 3.70
N ALA A 76 7.55 -3.48 2.87
CA ALA A 76 7.37 -3.51 1.43
C ALA A 76 8.72 -3.45 0.73
N ALA A 77 8.81 -4.08 -0.45
CA ALA A 77 9.98 -4.01 -1.30
C ALA A 77 9.62 -4.15 -2.78
N SER A 78 10.30 -3.38 -3.64
CA SER A 78 10.09 -3.35 -5.09
C SER A 78 11.39 -2.90 -5.75
N GLY A 79 12.02 -3.74 -6.55
CA GLY A 79 13.34 -3.45 -7.13
C GLY A 79 14.37 -3.02 -6.06
N GLN A 80 14.77 -1.75 -6.08
CA GLN A 80 15.66 -1.13 -5.07
C GLN A 80 14.92 -0.36 -3.96
N ASN A 81 13.61 -0.14 -4.11
CA ASN A 81 12.79 0.57 -3.15
C ASN A 81 12.38 -0.34 -1.99
N THR A 82 12.23 0.25 -0.80
CA THR A 82 11.68 -0.42 0.40
C THR A 82 10.73 0.51 1.14
N ALA A 83 9.94 -0.04 2.07
CA ALA A 83 8.98 0.69 2.90
C ALA A 83 7.97 1.49 2.04
N ASP A 84 7.65 2.73 2.43
CA ASP A 84 6.61 3.54 1.80
C ASP A 84 6.78 3.66 0.27
N ALA A 85 8.00 3.82 -0.22
CA ALA A 85 8.28 3.91 -1.66
C ALA A 85 7.89 2.62 -2.41
N ALA A 86 8.22 1.45 -1.86
CA ALA A 86 7.85 0.17 -2.46
C ALA A 86 6.35 -0.14 -2.33
N LEU A 87 5.72 0.33 -1.25
CA LEU A 87 4.27 0.28 -1.12
C LEU A 87 3.62 1.10 -2.25
N ALA A 88 4.16 2.29 -2.57
CA ALA A 88 3.68 3.06 -3.70
C ALA A 88 3.86 2.35 -5.04
N ASP A 89 5.00 1.69 -5.26
CA ASP A 89 5.23 0.92 -6.48
C ASP A 89 4.16 -0.16 -6.67
N LEU A 90 3.79 -0.91 -5.62
CA LEU A 90 2.73 -1.93 -5.70
C LEU A 90 1.40 -1.33 -6.16
N LEU A 91 1.03 -0.17 -5.62
CA LEU A 91 -0.23 0.48 -6.01
C LEU A 91 -0.18 1.01 -7.44
N ASN A 92 0.94 1.60 -7.84
CA ASN A 92 1.14 2.07 -9.21
C ASN A 92 1.03 0.90 -10.21
N LEU A 93 1.62 -0.24 -9.89
CA LEU A 93 1.50 -1.45 -10.70
C LEU A 93 0.03 -1.89 -10.80
N PHE A 94 -0.69 -1.97 -9.68
CA PHE A 94 -2.10 -2.34 -9.68
C PHE A 94 -2.97 -1.39 -10.53
N LEU A 95 -2.77 -0.07 -10.39
CA LEU A 95 -3.47 0.95 -11.18
C LEU A 95 -3.12 0.89 -12.67
N ALA A 96 -1.90 0.47 -13.00
CA ALA A 96 -1.46 0.20 -14.37
C ALA A 96 -2.01 -1.12 -14.95
N GLY A 97 -2.79 -1.88 -14.16
CA GLY A 97 -3.45 -3.12 -14.59
C GLY A 97 -2.74 -4.40 -14.16
N ALA A 98 -1.68 -4.32 -13.34
CA ALA A 98 -1.03 -5.50 -12.79
C ALA A 98 -2.04 -6.32 -11.96
N PRO A 99 -2.12 -7.65 -12.16
CA PRO A 99 -2.92 -8.50 -11.30
C PRO A 99 -2.29 -8.55 -9.90
N LEU A 100 -3.08 -8.28 -8.89
CA LEU A 100 -2.71 -8.37 -7.48
C LEU A 100 -3.12 -9.74 -6.92
N GLY A 101 -2.16 -10.41 -6.28
CA GLY A 101 -2.39 -11.61 -5.49
C GLY A 101 -2.21 -11.35 -4.00
N ALA A 102 -3.07 -11.95 -3.17
CA ALA A 102 -2.97 -11.91 -1.72
C ALA A 102 -2.84 -13.33 -1.17
N TYR A 103 -1.77 -13.57 -0.40
CA TYR A 103 -1.35 -14.88 0.05
C TYR A 103 -1.29 -14.92 1.58
N VAL A 104 -1.99 -15.89 2.18
CA VAL A 104 -2.15 -15.98 3.63
C VAL A 104 -0.88 -16.52 4.28
N LEU A 105 -0.46 -15.88 5.37
CA LEU A 105 0.61 -16.39 6.23
C LEU A 105 0.07 -16.66 7.63
N GLU A 106 0.75 -17.54 8.34
CA GLU A 106 0.58 -17.64 9.79
C GLU A 106 1.08 -16.37 10.46
N ARG A 107 0.43 -15.97 11.56
CA ARG A 107 0.72 -14.74 12.31
C ARG A 107 2.22 -14.61 12.62
N ASP A 108 2.81 -15.66 13.16
CA ASP A 108 4.17 -15.63 13.67
C ASP A 108 5.22 -15.55 12.55
N ILE A 109 4.94 -16.16 11.40
CA ILE A 109 5.74 -16.00 10.18
C ILE A 109 5.65 -14.56 9.66
N ALA A 110 4.45 -13.98 9.61
CA ALA A 110 4.26 -12.59 9.21
C ALA A 110 4.96 -11.63 10.19
N HIS A 111 4.92 -11.90 11.50
CA HIS A 111 5.63 -11.09 12.49
C HIS A 111 7.14 -11.14 12.27
N ALA A 112 7.73 -12.32 12.15
CA ALA A 112 9.16 -12.48 11.92
C ALA A 112 9.63 -11.78 10.62
N LEU A 113 8.81 -11.73 9.57
CA LEU A 113 9.10 -11.02 8.32
C LEU A 113 8.98 -9.50 8.43
N SER A 114 8.29 -8.96 9.42
CA SER A 114 8.07 -7.52 9.54
C SER A 114 9.34 -6.70 9.76
N GLY A 115 10.43 -7.34 10.21
CA GLY A 115 11.75 -6.73 10.36
C GLY A 115 12.56 -6.67 9.06
N VAL A 116 12.09 -7.29 7.97
CA VAL A 116 12.88 -7.41 6.73
C VAL A 116 12.84 -6.09 5.94
N GLY A 117 13.95 -5.36 6.00
CA GLY A 117 14.21 -4.15 5.22
C GLY A 117 15.24 -4.35 4.11
N SER A 118 15.91 -3.26 3.72
CA SER A 118 16.94 -3.25 2.65
C SER A 118 18.32 -3.76 3.07
N ARG A 119 18.56 -3.93 4.37
CA ARG A 119 19.88 -4.32 4.91
C ARG A 119 19.73 -5.31 6.06
N ALA A 120 20.54 -6.36 6.05
CA ALA A 120 20.68 -7.24 7.20
C ALA A 120 21.66 -6.65 8.22
N TRP A 121 21.43 -6.96 9.49
CA TRP A 121 22.25 -6.50 10.60
C TRP A 121 23.29 -7.56 10.94
N LYS A 122 24.51 -7.12 11.31
CA LYS A 122 25.44 -8.01 12.02
C LYS A 122 24.84 -8.31 13.38
N PHE A 123 24.71 -9.59 13.73
CA PHE A 123 23.88 -9.97 14.87
C PHE A 123 24.52 -11.05 15.72
N ASN A 124 24.13 -11.05 17.00
CA ASN A 124 24.42 -12.07 17.98
C ASN A 124 23.08 -12.57 18.53
N LEU A 125 22.76 -13.85 18.32
CA LEU A 125 21.46 -14.44 18.62
C LEU A 125 21.19 -14.39 20.14
N THR A 126 20.14 -13.67 20.54
CA THR A 126 19.69 -13.59 21.94
C THR A 126 18.59 -14.62 22.21
N GLU A 127 18.40 -14.99 23.49
CA GLU A 127 17.38 -15.97 23.91
C GLU A 127 15.93 -15.50 23.69
N ASP A 128 15.72 -14.21 23.45
CA ASP A 128 14.41 -13.60 23.22
C ASP A 128 14.21 -13.12 21.76
N PHE A 129 15.14 -13.47 20.86
CA PHE A 129 15.14 -12.97 19.49
C PHE A 129 13.85 -13.29 18.74
N THR A 130 13.28 -12.28 18.07
CA THR A 130 12.14 -12.42 17.16
C THR A 130 12.49 -11.76 15.85
N GLY A 131 12.31 -12.48 14.74
CA GLY A 131 12.73 -12.02 13.42
C GLY A 131 13.31 -13.12 12.56
N LEU A 132 14.07 -12.72 11.55
CA LEU A 132 14.73 -13.63 10.63
C LEU A 132 16.23 -13.64 10.89
N HIS A 133 16.86 -14.81 10.95
CA HIS A 133 18.31 -14.95 10.91
C HIS A 133 18.69 -15.82 9.72
N VAL A 134 19.73 -15.43 8.99
CA VAL A 134 20.14 -16.07 7.76
C VAL A 134 21.61 -16.41 7.84
N ASP A 135 21.92 -17.67 7.59
CA ASP A 135 23.27 -18.21 7.58
C ASP A 135 23.53 -19.02 6.28
N ALA A 136 24.62 -19.78 6.27
CA ALA A 136 24.99 -20.62 5.13
C ALA A 136 24.00 -21.77 4.85
N THR A 137 23.18 -22.15 5.84
CA THR A 137 22.21 -23.23 5.74
C THR A 137 20.87 -22.75 5.19
N GLY A 138 20.46 -21.53 5.54
CA GLY A 138 19.24 -20.89 5.06
C GLY A 138 18.76 -19.78 5.98
N ALA A 139 17.49 -19.40 5.83
CA ALA A 139 16.81 -18.46 6.70
C ALA A 139 15.99 -19.20 7.75
N SER A 140 16.17 -18.85 9.02
CA SER A 140 15.41 -19.34 10.16
C SER A 140 14.52 -18.24 10.71
N PHE A 141 13.26 -18.56 10.96
CA PHE A 141 12.24 -17.68 11.51
C PHE A 141 12.18 -17.91 13.02
N TYR A 142 12.42 -16.87 13.79
CA TYR A 142 12.43 -16.91 15.25
C TYR A 142 11.26 -16.14 15.85
N VAL A 143 10.69 -16.69 16.92
CA VAL A 143 9.77 -16.00 17.84
C VAL A 143 10.22 -16.29 19.25
N SER A 144 10.57 -15.23 20.00
CA SER A 144 11.03 -15.33 21.39
C SER A 144 12.11 -16.40 21.60
N GLY A 145 13.12 -16.42 20.71
CA GLY A 145 14.25 -17.35 20.74
C GLY A 145 13.99 -18.75 20.17
N ALA A 146 12.73 -19.12 19.91
CA ALA A 146 12.40 -20.41 19.34
C ALA A 146 12.38 -20.36 17.81
N VAL A 147 13.03 -21.33 17.16
CA VAL A 147 12.94 -21.52 15.70
C VAL A 147 11.57 -22.10 15.37
N LEU A 148 10.75 -21.34 14.66
CA LEU A 148 9.43 -21.75 14.20
C LEU A 148 9.51 -22.50 12.86
N ALA A 149 10.28 -21.93 11.93
CA ALA A 149 10.36 -22.41 10.56
C ALA A 149 11.72 -22.12 9.92
N ARG A 150 12.01 -22.85 8.85
CA ARG A 150 13.19 -22.67 8.01
C ARG A 150 12.80 -22.52 6.56
N LEU A 151 13.59 -21.75 5.82
CA LEU A 151 13.43 -21.49 4.41
C LEU A 151 14.80 -21.63 3.73
N PRO A 152 14.94 -22.43 2.66
CA PRO A 152 16.22 -22.71 2.01
C PRO A 152 16.67 -21.53 1.11
N VAL A 153 16.75 -20.34 1.69
CA VAL A 153 17.20 -19.09 1.05
C VAL A 153 18.43 -18.60 1.78
N ARG A 154 19.50 -18.34 1.04
CA ARG A 154 20.81 -17.98 1.58
C ARG A 154 21.17 -16.55 1.23
N LEU A 155 22.03 -15.95 2.03
CA LEU A 155 22.70 -14.70 1.72
C LEU A 155 24.20 -14.94 1.52
N PRO A 156 24.92 -14.06 0.78
CA PRO A 156 26.37 -14.15 0.66
C PRO A 156 27.12 -13.95 1.98
N TYR A 157 26.43 -13.45 2.99
CA TYR A 157 26.95 -13.18 4.33
C TYR A 157 25.86 -13.48 5.36
N GLU A 158 26.28 -13.80 6.59
CA GLU A 158 25.36 -13.98 7.71
C GLU A 158 24.72 -12.65 8.10
N GLY A 159 23.42 -12.67 8.40
CA GLY A 159 22.72 -11.48 8.85
C GLY A 159 21.38 -11.77 9.50
N ALA A 160 20.88 -10.79 10.25
CA ALA A 160 19.58 -10.86 10.88
C ALA A 160 18.69 -9.66 10.53
N PHE A 161 17.39 -9.89 10.64
CA PHE A 161 16.31 -8.93 10.46
C PHE A 161 15.41 -8.99 11.70
N PRO A 162 15.74 -8.25 12.78
CA PRO A 162 14.93 -8.24 13.99
C PRO A 162 13.54 -7.66 13.71
N ALA A 163 12.51 -8.40 14.08
CA ALA A 163 11.14 -7.90 14.01
C ALA A 163 10.85 -7.01 15.23
N PRO A 164 10.29 -5.80 15.04
CA PRO A 164 9.86 -4.98 16.16
C PRO A 164 8.72 -5.65 16.92
N LEU A 165 8.62 -5.43 18.23
CA LEU A 165 7.52 -5.95 19.05
C LEU A 165 6.14 -5.52 18.51
N ARG A 166 6.08 -4.31 17.95
CA ARG A 166 4.92 -3.77 17.22
C ARG A 166 5.38 -3.28 15.85
N PRO A 167 5.07 -3.99 14.76
CA PRO A 167 5.37 -3.54 13.41
C PRO A 167 4.78 -2.16 13.12
N ASN A 168 5.64 -1.25 12.64
CA ASN A 168 5.20 0.08 12.25
C ASN A 168 4.41 0.00 10.95
N THR A 169 3.26 0.67 10.93
CA THR A 169 2.44 0.76 9.72
C THR A 169 3.13 1.65 8.71
N LEU A 170 3.34 1.14 7.51
CA LEU A 170 3.79 1.92 6.37
C LEU A 170 2.73 2.94 6.00
N ILE A 171 3.18 4.14 5.69
CA ILE A 171 2.31 5.22 5.29
C ILE A 171 2.34 5.25 3.77
N LEU A 172 1.16 5.19 3.17
CA LEU A 172 1.02 5.41 1.75
C LEU A 172 1.66 6.75 1.38
N PRO A 173 2.63 6.78 0.45
CA PRO A 173 3.14 8.03 -0.07
C PRO A 173 1.97 8.88 -0.56
N LYS A 174 1.97 10.16 -0.19
CA LYS A 174 0.90 11.11 -0.48
C LYS A 174 0.53 11.16 -1.99
N SER A 175 1.40 10.68 -2.88
CA SER A 175 1.16 10.56 -4.31
C SER A 175 0.13 9.50 -4.72
N LEU A 176 -0.25 8.57 -3.85
CA LEU A 176 -1.36 7.63 -4.09
C LEU A 176 -2.66 8.03 -3.38
N ALA A 177 -2.59 9.07 -2.56
CA ALA A 177 -3.63 10.09 -2.44
C ALA A 177 -3.49 11.13 -3.57
N GLY A 178 -3.05 10.70 -4.76
CA GLY A 178 -2.61 11.55 -5.85
C GLY A 178 -3.68 12.54 -6.32
N TRP A 179 -4.93 12.10 -6.37
CA TRP A 179 -6.06 13.00 -6.66
C TRP A 179 -6.20 14.08 -5.58
N ALA A 180 -6.01 13.75 -4.30
CA ALA A 180 -6.21 14.70 -3.22
C ALA A 180 -5.10 15.78 -3.16
N HIS A 181 -3.92 15.47 -3.67
CA HIS A 181 -2.79 16.40 -3.75
C HIS A 181 -2.52 16.93 -5.17
N GLN A 182 -3.34 16.56 -6.15
CA GLN A 182 -3.25 17.08 -7.51
C GLN A 182 -3.78 18.51 -7.58
N ASN A 183 -3.08 19.33 -8.36
CA ASN A 183 -3.59 20.64 -8.74
C ASN A 183 -4.63 20.44 -9.84
N TYR A 184 -5.86 20.87 -9.58
CA TYR A 184 -6.90 20.95 -10.60
C TYR A 184 -7.01 22.36 -11.13
N VAL A 185 -7.41 22.49 -12.38
CA VAL A 185 -7.80 23.76 -12.98
C VAL A 185 -9.23 23.70 -13.45
N LEU A 186 -9.95 24.81 -13.27
CA LEU A 186 -11.29 24.95 -13.80
C LEU A 186 -11.26 24.98 -15.32
N THR A 187 -12.14 24.20 -15.93
CA THR A 187 -12.48 24.35 -17.35
C THR A 187 -13.35 25.60 -17.53
N LEU A 188 -13.69 25.95 -18.78
CA LEU A 188 -14.64 27.04 -19.03
C LEU A 188 -15.98 26.79 -18.31
N ARG A 189 -16.49 25.55 -18.37
CA ARG A 189 -17.70 25.12 -17.67
C ARG A 189 -17.59 25.27 -16.15
N GLY A 190 -16.43 24.92 -15.57
CA GLY A 190 -16.16 25.12 -14.15
C GLY A 190 -16.17 26.59 -13.75
N LYS A 191 -15.58 27.46 -14.57
CA LYS A 191 -15.60 28.92 -14.33
C LYS A 191 -17.02 29.49 -14.38
N ASP A 192 -17.81 29.09 -15.37
CA ASP A 192 -19.21 29.54 -15.50
C ASP A 192 -20.07 29.07 -14.32
N SER A 193 -19.79 27.88 -13.77
CA SER A 193 -20.48 27.34 -12.59
C SER A 193 -20.27 28.18 -11.32
N LEU A 194 -19.21 29.01 -11.26
CA LEU A 194 -18.98 29.95 -10.16
C LEU A 194 -19.59 31.34 -10.41
N ASN A 195 -20.07 31.63 -11.62
CA ASN A 195 -20.61 32.94 -11.96
C ASN A 195 -22.14 32.97 -11.71
N PRO A 196 -22.61 33.71 -10.69
CA PRO A 196 -24.00 33.68 -10.24
C PRO A 196 -25.03 34.16 -11.27
N ILE A 197 -24.57 34.86 -12.32
CA ILE A 197 -25.43 35.41 -13.37
C ILE A 197 -25.77 34.33 -14.43
N THR A 198 -25.02 33.22 -14.49
CA THR A 198 -25.20 32.19 -15.52
C THR A 198 -26.27 31.16 -15.15
N THR A 199 -26.92 30.60 -16.16
CA THR A 199 -27.83 29.45 -15.99
C THR A 199 -27.07 28.20 -15.54
N ILE A 200 -25.80 28.06 -15.94
CA ILE A 200 -24.91 26.97 -15.53
C ILE A 200 -24.70 26.99 -14.01
N HIS A 201 -24.53 28.17 -13.40
CA HIS A 201 -24.43 28.28 -11.94
C HIS A 201 -25.67 27.78 -11.21
N GLN A 202 -26.86 28.15 -11.69
CA GLN A 202 -28.12 27.70 -11.08
C GLN A 202 -28.29 26.18 -11.18
N GLN A 203 -27.98 25.61 -12.35
CA GLN A 203 -28.02 24.16 -12.57
C GLN A 203 -26.99 23.43 -11.71
N PHE A 204 -25.75 23.92 -11.65
CA PHE A 204 -24.69 23.32 -10.85
C PHE A 204 -25.06 23.27 -9.36
N ARG A 205 -25.62 24.36 -8.83
CA ARG A 205 -26.06 24.41 -7.43
C ARG A 205 -27.24 23.50 -7.16
N GLN A 206 -28.18 23.35 -8.09
CA GLN A 206 -29.29 22.39 -7.96
C GLN A 206 -28.80 20.94 -7.98
N GLN A 207 -27.79 20.63 -8.80
CA GLN A 207 -27.27 19.27 -8.97
C GLN A 207 -26.31 18.83 -7.86
N PHE A 208 -25.35 19.68 -7.47
CA PHE A 208 -24.25 19.31 -6.57
C PHE A 208 -24.29 20.02 -5.21
N GLY A 209 -25.18 21.01 -5.06
CA GLY A 209 -25.38 21.71 -3.81
C GLY A 209 -24.23 22.64 -3.40
N HIS A 210 -24.28 23.03 -2.12
CA HIS A 210 -23.37 24.02 -1.54
C HIS A 210 -21.95 23.50 -1.30
N GLY A 211 -21.78 22.23 -0.90
CA GLY A 211 -20.47 21.64 -0.64
C GLY A 211 -19.59 21.60 -1.89
N ALA A 212 -20.12 21.11 -3.01
CA ALA A 212 -19.38 21.08 -4.28
C ALA A 212 -19.02 22.48 -4.79
N THR A 213 -19.87 23.48 -4.54
CA THR A 213 -19.59 24.88 -4.90
C THR A 213 -18.39 25.42 -4.11
N ALA A 214 -18.28 25.06 -2.82
CA ALA A 214 -17.15 25.44 -1.98
C ALA A 214 -15.85 24.75 -2.44
N VAL A 215 -15.91 23.47 -2.79
CA VAL A 215 -14.78 22.72 -3.38
C VAL A 215 -14.32 23.36 -4.69
N LEU A 216 -15.25 23.71 -5.59
CA LEU A 216 -14.93 24.32 -6.88
C LEU A 216 -14.26 25.70 -6.72
N ARG A 217 -14.69 26.48 -5.71
CA ARG A 217 -14.08 27.76 -5.35
C ARG A 217 -12.66 27.57 -4.78
N ALA A 218 -12.47 26.60 -3.89
CA ALA A 218 -11.15 26.28 -3.35
C ALA A 218 -10.15 25.90 -4.47
N ILE A 219 -10.59 25.15 -5.47
CA ILE A 219 -9.79 24.83 -6.66
C ILE A 219 -9.48 26.10 -7.48
N ALA A 220 -10.43 27.02 -7.62
CA ALA A 220 -10.22 28.31 -8.29
C ALA A 220 -9.14 29.15 -7.59
N GLU A 221 -9.05 29.05 -6.27
CA GLU A 221 -8.05 29.70 -5.41
C GLU A 221 -6.70 28.95 -5.41
N GLY A 222 -6.59 27.82 -6.12
CA GLY A 222 -5.35 27.07 -6.28
C GLY A 222 -5.09 26.03 -5.18
N LEU A 223 -6.10 25.70 -4.38
CA LEU A 223 -5.98 24.67 -3.35
C LEU A 223 -6.18 23.27 -3.93
N THR A 224 -5.41 22.32 -3.41
CA THR A 224 -5.62 20.88 -3.63
C THR A 224 -6.79 20.38 -2.76
N PRO A 225 -7.47 19.27 -3.14
CA PRO A 225 -8.55 18.72 -2.32
C PRO A 225 -8.13 18.37 -0.88
N ALA A 226 -6.88 17.97 -0.65
CA ALA A 226 -6.33 17.70 0.67
C ALA A 226 -6.16 18.98 1.50
N GLU A 227 -5.68 20.06 0.90
CA GLU A 227 -5.57 21.36 1.58
C GLU A 227 -6.95 21.92 1.92
N TYR A 228 -7.94 21.72 1.04
CA TYR A 228 -9.32 22.07 1.32
C TYR A 228 -9.90 21.24 2.49
N SER A 229 -9.69 19.93 2.49
CA SER A 229 -10.12 19.02 3.57
C SER A 229 -9.60 19.47 4.94
N LEU A 230 -8.30 19.79 5.04
CA LEU A 230 -7.68 20.27 6.29
C LEU A 230 -8.26 21.60 6.79
N ARG A 231 -8.75 22.47 5.89
CA ARG A 231 -9.28 23.80 6.25
C ARG A 231 -10.76 23.80 6.57
N SER A 232 -11.50 22.83 6.05
CA SER A 232 -12.96 22.78 6.10
C SER A 232 -13.53 21.63 6.92
N ASP A 233 -12.67 20.80 7.52
CA ASP A 233 -13.03 19.59 8.27
C ASP A 233 -13.84 18.57 7.43
N ALA A 234 -13.71 18.65 6.10
CA ALA A 234 -14.38 17.75 5.17
C ALA A 234 -13.59 16.44 5.02
N ALA A 235 -14.26 15.30 5.07
CA ALA A 235 -13.61 14.00 4.96
C ALA A 235 -13.15 13.72 3.52
N LEU A 236 -11.92 13.20 3.34
CA LEU A 236 -11.34 12.94 2.02
C LEU A 236 -12.17 11.97 1.16
N HIS A 237 -12.79 10.95 1.75
CA HIS A 237 -13.61 9.99 0.99
C HIS A 237 -14.90 10.63 0.42
N GLU A 238 -15.46 11.64 1.09
CA GLU A 238 -16.61 12.40 0.56
C GLU A 238 -16.16 13.31 -0.59
N LEU A 239 -14.98 13.92 -0.45
CA LEU A 239 -14.39 14.74 -1.50
C LEU A 239 -14.03 13.93 -2.75
N GLU A 240 -13.64 12.67 -2.61
CA GLU A 240 -13.33 11.79 -3.74
C GLU A 240 -14.53 11.60 -4.67
N ALA A 241 -15.71 11.33 -4.10
CA ALA A 241 -16.94 11.18 -4.86
C ALA A 241 -17.30 12.48 -5.62
N VAL A 242 -17.20 13.62 -4.94
CA VAL A 242 -17.45 14.94 -5.54
C VAL A 242 -16.44 15.22 -6.66
N MET A 243 -15.14 15.02 -6.41
CA MET A 243 -14.08 15.27 -7.39
C MET A 243 -14.22 14.39 -8.63
N SER A 244 -14.58 13.12 -8.46
CA SER A 244 -14.84 12.19 -9.56
C SER A 244 -15.96 12.71 -10.48
N GLU A 245 -17.08 13.15 -9.91
CA GLU A 245 -18.20 13.70 -10.67
C GLU A 245 -17.89 15.06 -11.33
N LEU A 246 -17.08 15.90 -10.68
CA LEU A 246 -16.63 17.17 -11.27
C LEU A 246 -15.68 16.96 -12.47
N VAL A 247 -14.80 15.96 -12.39
CA VAL A 247 -13.90 15.58 -13.49
C VAL A 247 -14.71 14.98 -14.64
N LYS A 248 -15.58 14.00 -14.37
CA LYS A 248 -16.45 13.38 -15.38
C LYS A 248 -17.38 14.41 -16.04
N GLY A 249 -17.94 15.33 -15.24
CA GLY A 249 -18.78 16.43 -15.72
C GLY A 249 -18.03 17.52 -16.48
N GLY A 250 -16.69 17.43 -16.56
CA GLY A 250 -15.85 18.36 -17.28
C GLY A 250 -15.78 19.74 -16.65
N PHE A 251 -16.05 19.87 -15.34
CA PHE A 251 -15.94 21.15 -14.60
C PHE A 251 -14.50 21.44 -14.20
N VAL A 252 -13.73 20.39 -13.91
CA VAL A 252 -12.32 20.48 -13.52
C VAL A 252 -11.50 19.47 -14.31
N ARG A 253 -10.21 19.75 -14.48
CA ARG A 253 -9.24 18.80 -15.03
C ARG A 253 -7.93 18.87 -14.25
N ALA A 254 -7.22 17.75 -14.18
CA ALA A 254 -5.89 17.74 -13.60
C ALA A 254 -4.97 18.67 -14.42
N ARG A 255 -4.15 19.45 -13.71
CA ARG A 255 -3.12 20.30 -14.29
C ARG A 255 -1.89 19.43 -14.54
N SER A 256 -1.69 19.05 -15.81
CA SER A 256 -0.47 18.42 -16.32
C SER A 256 0.73 19.34 -16.19
#